data_AF-A0A429FY17-F1
#
_entry.id   AF-A0A429FY17-F1
#
_cell.length_a   1.000
_cell.length_b   1.000
_cell.length_c   1.000
_cell.angle_alpha   90.00
_cell.angle_beta   90.00
_cell.angle_gamma   90.00
#
_symmetry.space_group_name_H-M   'P 1'
#
loop_
_entity.id
_entity.type
_entity.pdbx_description
1 polymer ?
#
loop_
_entity_poly.entity_id
_entity_poly.type
_entity_poly.pdbx_seq_one_letter_code
_entity_poly.pdbx_strand_id
1 'polypeptide(L)'
;MGARRLEVELTARGLRVRNPDGRGCCDEAPVPSVLITCRPRPDDSGRLWYWTSWNEPIAEAERVVDATVLVLGRLAGREEGAQ
;
A
#
# COMPACT_ATOMS: atom_id res chain seq x y z
N MET A 1 13.41 -4.00 15.12
CA MET A 1 12.62 -4.08 13.88
C MET A 1 12.97 -5.39 13.19
N GLY A 2 12.00 -6.28 12.96
CA GLY A 2 12.22 -7.49 12.15
C GLY A 2 12.04 -7.18 10.67
N ALA A 3 12.72 -7.93 9.79
CA ALA A 3 12.46 -7.86 8.36
C ALA A 3 11.01 -8.32 8.09
N ARG A 4 10.24 -7.53 7.35
CA ARG A 4 8.91 -7.93 6.84
C ARG A 4 9.09 -8.35 5.40
N ARG A 5 8.76 -9.61 5.07
CA ARG A 5 8.77 -10.05 3.68
C ARG A 5 7.58 -9.42 2.97
N LEU A 6 7.85 -8.64 1.93
CA LEU A 6 6.84 -8.13 1.01
C LEU A 6 7.12 -8.67 -0.38
N GLU A 7 6.06 -8.97 -1.10
CA GLU A 7 6.13 -9.31 -2.52
C GLU A 7 5.71 -8.09 -3.34
N VAL A 8 6.55 -7.71 -4.29
CA VAL A 8 6.36 -6.50 -5.10
C VAL A 8 6.36 -6.87 -6.58
N GLU A 9 5.34 -6.43 -7.29
CA GLU A 9 5.11 -6.72 -8.71
C GLU A 9 4.76 -5.42 -9.43
N LEU A 10 5.55 -5.00 -10.42
CA LEU A 10 5.16 -3.92 -11.31
C LEU A 10 4.22 -4.45 -12.39
N THR A 11 3.01 -3.88 -12.46
CA THR A 11 1.98 -4.27 -13.42
C THR A 11 1.69 -3.11 -14.37
N ALA A 12 0.94 -3.37 -15.45
CA ALA A 12 0.44 -2.32 -16.34
C ALA A 12 -0.44 -1.27 -15.64
N ARG A 13 -0.93 -1.55 -14.41
CA ARG A 13 -1.80 -0.66 -13.63
C ARG A 13 -1.09 0.04 -12.47
N GLY A 14 0.19 -0.26 -12.21
CA GLY A 14 0.95 0.28 -11.08
C GLY A 14 1.75 -0.79 -10.32
N LEU A 15 2.31 -0.39 -9.19
CA LEU A 15 3.14 -1.23 -8.32
C LEU A 15 2.25 -1.96 -7.31
N ARG A 16 2.09 -3.27 -7.47
CA ARG A 16 1.35 -4.08 -6.52
C ARG A 16 2.28 -4.56 -5.42
N VAL A 17 1.88 -4.34 -4.17
CA VAL A 17 2.59 -4.79 -2.97
C VAL A 17 1.68 -5.76 -2.21
N ARG A 18 2.21 -6.91 -1.82
CA ARG A 18 1.49 -7.94 -1.07
C ARG A 18 2.26 -8.30 0.19
N ASN A 19 1.53 -8.60 1.26
CA ASN A 19 2.07 -9.20 2.48
C ASN A 19 1.68 -10.68 2.52
N PRO A 20 2.55 -11.61 2.07
CA PRO A 20 2.21 -13.04 2.03
C PRO A 20 2.01 -13.66 3.42
N ASP A 21 2.51 -13.00 4.47
CA ASP A 21 2.42 -13.47 5.86
C ASP A 21 1.12 -13.01 6.54
N GLY A 22 0.34 -12.14 5.90
CA GLY A 22 -0.94 -11.65 6.42
C GLY A 22 -2.13 -12.45 5.91
N ARG A 23 -3.18 -12.57 6.72
CA ARG A 23 -4.47 -13.15 6.30
C ARG A 23 -5.31 -12.09 5.60
N GLY A 24 -5.75 -12.39 4.39
CA GLY A 24 -6.67 -11.55 3.63
C GLY A 24 -8.12 -11.67 4.10
N CYS A 25 -9.05 -11.02 3.40
CA CYS A 25 -10.46 -10.96 3.82
C CYS A 25 -11.31 -12.13 3.31
N CYS A 26 -10.94 -12.77 2.19
CA CYS A 26 -11.68 -13.85 1.55
C CYS A 26 -10.78 -14.65 0.59
N ASP A 27 -11.30 -15.73 0.02
CA ASP A 27 -10.54 -16.63 -0.87
C ASP A 27 -10.06 -15.94 -2.16
N GLU A 28 -10.80 -14.94 -2.65
CA GLU A 28 -10.41 -14.14 -3.82
C GLU A 28 -9.29 -13.13 -3.51
N ALA A 29 -9.13 -12.76 -2.25
CA ALA A 29 -8.10 -11.86 -1.75
C ALA A 29 -7.42 -12.47 -0.52
N PRO A 30 -6.65 -13.56 -0.70
CA PRO A 30 -6.20 -14.42 0.40
C PRO A 30 -5.11 -13.78 1.26
N VAL A 31 -4.45 -12.73 0.76
CA VAL A 31 -3.41 -11.98 1.46
C VAL A 31 -3.64 -10.47 1.32
N PRO A 32 -3.27 -9.65 2.31
CA PRO A 32 -3.33 -8.20 2.20
C PRO A 32 -2.52 -7.71 1.00
N SER A 33 -3.11 -6.82 0.20
CA SER A 33 -2.45 -6.22 -0.94
C SER A 33 -2.89 -4.79 -1.17
N VAL A 34 -2.00 -4.00 -1.78
CA VAL A 34 -2.30 -2.65 -2.25
C VAL A 34 -1.68 -2.44 -3.62
N LEU A 35 -2.40 -1.78 -4.52
CA LEU A 35 -1.86 -1.30 -5.78
C LEU A 35 -1.53 0.18 -5.63
N ILE A 36 -0.26 0.52 -5.88
CA ILE A 36 0.27 1.87 -5.75
C ILE A 36 0.44 2.47 -7.14
N THR A 37 -0.03 3.70 -7.32
CA THR A 37 0.23 4.51 -8.52
C THR A 37 0.88 5.83 -8.14
N CYS A 38 1.57 6.46 -9.08
CA CYS A 38 2.15 7.79 -8.90
C CYS A 38 1.49 8.74 -9.90
N ARG A 39 0.85 9.78 -9.41
CA ARG A 39 0.15 10.77 -10.26
C ARG A 39 0.00 12.12 -9.54
N PRO A 40 -0.21 13.22 -10.30
CA PRO A 40 -0.42 14.55 -9.74
C PRO A 40 -1.61 14.60 -8.76
N ARG A 41 -1.46 15.39 -7.71
CA ARG A 41 -2.52 15.74 -6.77
C ARG A 41 -3.04 17.15 -7.09
N PRO A 42 -4.29 17.30 -7.60
CA PRO A 42 -4.79 18.61 -8.04
C PRO A 42 -4.86 19.68 -6.95
N ASP A 43 -5.16 19.28 -5.71
CA ASP A 43 -5.28 20.16 -4.53
C ASP A 43 -3.94 20.45 -3.84
N ASP A 44 -2.83 19.89 -4.34
CA ASP A 44 -1.46 20.13 -3.84
C ASP A 44 -0.55 20.60 -4.98
N SER A 45 -0.97 21.66 -5.68
CA SER A 45 -0.21 22.29 -6.76
C SER A 45 0.26 21.34 -7.88
N GLY A 46 -0.46 20.24 -8.11
CA GLY A 46 -0.09 19.24 -9.11
C GLY A 46 1.14 18.42 -8.75
N ARG A 47 1.62 18.48 -7.49
CA ARG A 47 2.76 17.68 -7.02
C ARG A 47 2.46 16.19 -7.16
N LEU A 48 3.48 15.40 -7.43
CA LEU A 48 3.33 13.96 -7.57
C LEU A 48 3.12 13.31 -6.21
N TRP A 49 2.12 12.44 -6.13
CA TRP A 49 1.79 11.67 -4.94
C TRP A 49 1.70 10.19 -5.27
N TYR A 50 1.97 9.36 -4.27
CA TYR A 50 1.59 7.96 -4.27
C TYR A 50 0.13 7.80 -3.85
N TRP A 51 -0.57 6.91 -4.53
CA TRP A 51 -1.99 6.67 -4.33
C TRP A 51 -2.29 5.18 -4.24
N THR A 52 -3.29 4.82 -3.47
CA THR A 52 -3.86 3.47 -3.48
C THR A 52 -4.81 3.29 -4.66
N SER A 53 -5.18 2.03 -4.95
CA SER A 53 -6.26 1.71 -5.90
C SER A 53 -7.63 2.24 -5.50
N TRP A 54 -7.82 2.62 -4.23
CA TRP A 54 -9.05 3.25 -3.73
C TRP A 54 -9.07 4.77 -3.89
N ASN A 55 -8.15 5.33 -4.68
CA ASN A 55 -8.03 6.78 -4.93
C ASN A 55 -7.68 7.58 -3.66
N GLU A 56 -7.09 6.94 -2.65
CA GLU A 56 -6.62 7.61 -1.43
C GLU A 56 -5.16 8.03 -1.56
N PRO A 57 -4.80 9.26 -1.17
CA PRO A 57 -3.40 9.67 -1.15
C PRO A 57 -2.64 8.94 -0.04
N ILE A 58 -1.39 8.59 -0.33
CA ILE A 58 -0.47 7.97 0.63
C ILE A 58 0.50 9.04 1.14
N ALA A 59 1.39 9.51 0.28
CA ALA A 59 2.36 10.57 0.56
C ALA A 59 2.83 11.19 -0.75
N GLU A 60 3.47 12.35 -0.67
CA GLU A 60 4.20 12.94 -1.79
C GLU A 60 5.29 11.98 -2.31
N ALA A 61 5.53 11.98 -3.62
CA ALA A 61 6.44 11.05 -4.29
C ALA A 61 7.89 11.09 -3.76
N GLU A 62 8.38 12.26 -3.35
CA GLU A 62 9.72 12.41 -2.75
C GLU A 62 9.81 11.85 -1.31
N ARG A 63 8.67 11.59 -0.66
CA ARG A 63 8.58 11.08 0.72
C ARG A 63 8.43 9.56 0.74
N VAL A 64 9.35 8.86 0.07
CA VAL A 64 9.31 7.39 -0.12
C VAL A 64 9.26 6.62 1.21
N VAL A 65 9.99 7.08 2.23
CA VAL A 65 10.00 6.44 3.55
C VAL A 65 8.63 6.53 4.21
N ASP A 66 7.99 7.70 4.18
CA ASP A 66 6.66 7.89 4.74
C ASP A 66 5.61 7.07 3.99
N ALA A 67 5.70 7.04 2.65
CA ALA A 67 4.86 6.19 1.83
C ALA A 67 4.99 4.71 2.22
N THR A 68 6.22 4.26 2.45
CA THR A 68 6.52 2.88 2.87
C THR A 68 5.90 2.56 4.22
N VAL A 69 6.04 3.44 5.23
CA VAL A 69 5.45 3.25 6.56
C VAL A 69 3.93 3.14 6.48
N LEU A 70 3.29 4.01 5.70
CA LEU A 70 1.84 3.99 5.52
C LEU A 70 1.34 2.75 4.74
N VAL A 71 2.12 2.26 3.77
CA VAL A 71 1.83 1.00 3.07
C VAL A 71 1.97 -0.19 4.02
N LEU A 72 3.02 -0.23 4.83
CA LEU A 72 3.21 -1.27 5.84
C LEU A 72 2.06 -1.30 6.85
N GLY A 73 1.61 -0.14 7.32
CA GLY A 73 0.45 -0.05 8.21
C GLY A 73 -0.83 -0.61 7.59
N ARG A 74 -1.07 -0.34 6.30
CA ARG A 74 -2.21 -0.90 5.57
C ARG A 74 -2.12 -2.42 5.40
N LEU A 75 -0.93 -2.92 5.12
CA LEU A 75 -0.68 -4.36 4.86
C LEU A 75 -0.52 -5.20 6.12
N ALA A 76 -0.39 -4.58 7.30
CA ALA A 76 -0.25 -5.29 8.55
C ALA A 76 -1.49 -6.14 8.89
N GLY A 77 -2.67 -5.82 8.32
CA GLY A 77 -3.93 -6.37 8.79
C GLY A 77 -4.21 -5.90 10.23
N ARG A 78 -5.47 -5.73 10.61
CA ARG A 78 -5.77 -5.79 12.05
C ARG A 78 -5.43 -7.22 12.46
N GLU A 79 -4.45 -7.41 13.34
CA GLU A 79 -4.48 -8.59 14.21
C GLU A 79 -5.89 -8.62 14.82
N GLU A 80 -6.55 -9.77 14.73
CA GLU A 80 -7.89 -9.97 15.23
C GLU A 80 -7.98 -9.42 16.67
N GLY A 81 -8.71 -8.32 16.82
CA GLY A 81 -9.21 -7.90 18.11
C GLY A 81 -10.26 -8.90 18.55
N ALA A 82 -9.79 -9.97 19.19
CA ALA A 82 -10.57 -10.64 20.21
C ALA A 82 -10.93 -9.60 21.28
N GLN A 83 -12.22 -9.27 21.37
CA GLN A 83 -12.84 -8.74 22.58
C GLN A 83 -14.25 -9.30 22.67
#